data_AF-A0A2E3V718-F1
#
_entry.id   AF-A0A2E3V718-F1
#
_cell.length_a   1.000
_cell.length_b   1.000
_cell.length_c   1.000
_cell.angle_alpha   90.00
_cell.angle_beta   90.00
_cell.angle_gamma   90.00
#
_symmetry.space_group_name_H-M   'P 1'
#
loop_
_entity.id
_entity.type
_entity.pdbx_description
1 polymer ?
#
loop_
_entity_poly.entity_id
_entity_poly.type
_entity_poly.pdbx_seq_one_letter_code
_entity_poly.pdbx_strand_id
1 'polypeptide(L)'
;MRLKYLLLLIIVIGVTACDQDDLLNGNFSSSNNVDSRILKETEDYFIENIGDVVFFEVDNSGLTALAKLTLDKQADWLSLNIGYQVLIEGHADEQGTRDYNLALGARRAQIVKEYLISRGVDPSNISIVTYGKERPIENCSAEVCWSQNRRAVTIVNALSKG
;
A
#
# COMPACT_ATOMS: atom_id res chain seq x y z
N MET A 1 -28.09 -43.96 -14.01
CA MET A 1 -29.10 -44.49 -13.07
C MET A 1 -28.99 -43.71 -11.77
N ARG A 2 -30.04 -42.98 -11.40
CA ARG A 2 -30.11 -42.18 -10.17
C ARG A 2 -30.55 -43.07 -9.02
N LEU A 3 -29.73 -43.17 -7.98
CA LEU A 3 -30.06 -43.99 -6.80
C LEU A 3 -30.65 -43.10 -5.70
N LYS A 4 -31.88 -43.46 -5.31
CA LYS A 4 -32.71 -42.83 -4.28
C LYS A 4 -32.50 -43.52 -2.93
N TYR A 5 -32.16 -42.78 -1.88
CA TYR A 5 -32.41 -43.10 -0.47
C TYR A 5 -32.57 -41.74 0.23
N LEU A 6 -33.78 -41.19 0.41
CA LEU A 6 -34.87 -41.52 1.34
C LEU A 6 -34.48 -41.44 2.83
N LEU A 7 -34.85 -40.28 3.41
CA LEU A 7 -35.35 -39.98 4.75
C LEU A 7 -34.52 -40.17 6.04
N LEU A 8 -34.26 -39.00 6.66
CA LEU A 8 -34.71 -38.55 8.00
C LEU A 8 -34.07 -39.18 9.25
N LEU A 9 -33.36 -38.33 10.02
CA LEU A 9 -33.58 -38.19 11.46
C LEU A 9 -33.05 -36.83 11.95
N ILE A 10 -33.96 -36.06 12.53
CA ILE A 10 -33.75 -34.82 13.27
C ILE A 10 -33.10 -35.19 14.60
N ILE A 11 -32.00 -34.52 14.97
CA ILE A 11 -31.60 -34.34 16.37
C ILE A 11 -31.33 -32.86 16.57
N VAL A 12 -32.34 -32.17 17.10
CA VAL A 12 -32.20 -30.87 17.75
C VAL A 12 -31.61 -31.18 19.13
N ILE A 13 -30.35 -30.80 19.36
CA ILE A 13 -29.83 -30.61 20.70
C ILE A 13 -29.64 -29.12 20.88
N GLY A 14 -30.63 -28.50 21.53
CA GLY A 14 -30.42 -27.23 22.19
C GLY A 14 -29.59 -27.47 23.44
N VAL A 15 -28.37 -26.96 23.44
CA VAL A 15 -27.65 -26.66 24.68
C VAL A 15 -27.40 -25.16 24.68
N THR A 16 -28.23 -24.45 25.44
CA THR A 16 -27.94 -23.09 25.88
C THR A 16 -26.90 -23.22 26.99
N ALA A 17 -25.65 -22.88 26.68
CA ALA A 17 -24.64 -22.56 27.67
C ALA A 17 -24.21 -21.12 27.41
N CYS A 18 -24.80 -20.17 28.15
CA CYS A 18 -24.17 -18.90 28.41
C CYS A 18 -23.42 -19.08 29.72
N ASP A 19 -22.11 -19.30 29.67
CA ASP A 19 -21.26 -19.03 30.83
C ASP A 19 -20.86 -17.55 30.77
N GLN A 20 -21.16 -16.86 31.85
CA GLN A 20 -20.89 -15.45 32.07
C GLN A 20 -19.64 -15.34 32.94
N ASP A 21 -18.49 -15.14 32.28
CA ASP A 21 -17.30 -14.62 32.93
C ASP A 21 -17.32 -13.09 32.84
N ASP A 22 -17.81 -12.47 33.91
CA ASP A 22 -17.65 -11.04 34.19
C ASP A 22 -16.18 -10.72 34.43
N LEU A 23 -15.43 -10.40 33.38
CA LEU A 23 -14.20 -9.60 33.48
C LEU A 23 -14.03 -8.78 32.19
N LEU A 24 -14.63 -7.61 32.15
CA LEU A 24 -13.97 -6.32 31.91
C LEU A 24 -15.05 -5.22 31.85
N ASN A 25 -15.11 -4.47 32.94
CA ASN A 25 -15.71 -3.14 33.01
C ASN A 25 -15.08 -2.24 31.94
N GLY A 26 -15.76 -2.12 30.80
CA GLY A 26 -15.41 -1.22 29.72
C GLY A 26 -16.71 -0.70 29.13
N ASN A 27 -17.02 0.55 29.43
CA ASN A 27 -18.16 1.28 28.89
C ASN A 27 -17.95 1.43 27.37
N PHE A 28 -18.26 0.39 26.59
CA PHE A 28 -18.18 0.42 25.13
C PHE A 28 -19.39 1.19 24.61
N SER A 29 -19.28 2.52 24.64
CA SER A 29 -20.03 3.35 23.72
C SER A 29 -19.68 2.89 22.32
N SER A 30 -20.61 2.16 21.70
CA SER A 30 -20.65 1.89 20.27
C SER A 30 -20.51 3.22 19.52
N SER A 31 -19.27 3.54 19.19
CA SER A 31 -18.90 4.63 18.31
C SER A 31 -18.39 3.99 17.03
N ASN A 32 -19.33 3.62 16.16
CA ASN A 32 -19.06 3.05 14.83
C ASN A 32 -18.29 4.03 13.88
N ASN A 33 -17.79 5.14 14.41
CA ASN A 33 -17.09 6.21 13.71
C ASN A 33 -15.62 6.36 14.11
N VAL A 34 -15.19 5.85 15.28
CA VAL A 34 -13.79 5.98 15.72
C VAL A 34 -12.95 4.83 15.16
N ASP A 35 -13.49 3.61 15.18
CA ASP A 35 -12.81 2.41 14.66
C ASP A 35 -12.59 2.51 13.14
N SER A 36 -13.60 2.98 12.40
CA SER A 36 -13.53 3.15 10.94
C SER A 36 -12.64 4.29 10.47
N ARG A 37 -12.32 5.27 11.33
CA ARG A 37 -11.32 6.31 11.02
C ARG A 37 -9.92 5.78 11.31
N ILE A 38 -9.68 5.21 12.48
CA ILE A 38 -8.38 4.64 12.85
C ILE A 38 -7.91 3.61 11.82
N LEU A 39 -8.81 2.76 11.31
CA LEU A 39 -8.49 1.78 10.27
C LEU A 39 -8.15 2.40 8.90
N LYS A 40 -8.59 3.62 8.60
CA LYS A 40 -8.26 4.34 7.36
C LYS A 40 -6.96 5.13 7.45
N GLU A 41 -6.43 5.28 8.66
CA GLU A 41 -5.21 6.02 8.93
C GLU A 41 -4.00 5.08 9.05
N THR A 42 -4.11 3.77 8.78
CA THR A 42 -2.97 2.82 8.89
C THR A 42 -2.12 2.71 7.62
N GLU A 43 -0.87 2.27 7.77
CA GLU A 43 0.02 1.93 6.64
C GLU A 43 -0.58 0.78 5.79
N ASP A 44 -1.11 -0.26 6.42
CA ASP A 44 -1.76 -1.37 5.72
C ASP A 44 -2.92 -0.90 4.84
N TYR A 45 -3.73 0.05 5.33
CA TYR A 45 -4.81 0.63 4.53
C TYR A 45 -4.30 1.35 3.29
N PHE A 46 -3.19 2.07 3.42
CA PHE A 46 -2.55 2.77 2.30
C PHE A 46 -2.12 1.77 1.21
N ILE A 47 -1.46 0.68 1.59
CA ILE A 47 -1.00 -0.34 0.65
C ILE A 47 -2.19 -1.02 -0.05
N GLU A 48 -3.19 -1.46 0.73
CA GLU A 48 -4.30 -2.27 0.20
C GLU A 48 -5.33 -1.47 -0.61
N ASN A 49 -5.63 -0.23 -0.20
CA ASN A 49 -6.77 0.52 -0.75
C ASN A 49 -6.37 1.72 -1.60
N ILE A 50 -5.21 2.32 -1.34
CA ILE A 50 -4.70 3.46 -2.10
C ILE A 50 -3.75 2.99 -3.20
N GLY A 51 -2.87 2.06 -2.85
CA GLY A 51 -1.79 1.57 -3.69
C GLY A 51 -0.54 2.42 -3.49
N ASP A 52 0.55 1.79 -3.08
CA ASP A 52 1.85 2.40 -2.75
C ASP A 52 2.82 2.43 -3.94
N VAL A 53 2.59 1.58 -4.95
CA VAL A 53 3.49 1.41 -6.10
C VAL A 53 2.99 2.16 -7.34
N VAL A 54 3.91 2.82 -8.03
CA VAL A 54 3.73 3.31 -9.41
C VAL A 54 4.77 2.71 -10.35
N PHE A 55 4.35 2.38 -11.58
CA PHE A 55 5.19 1.73 -12.58
C PHE A 55 5.63 2.69 -13.69
N PHE A 56 6.74 2.36 -14.34
CA PHE A 56 7.35 3.14 -15.40
C PHE A 56 7.64 2.30 -16.64
N GLU A 57 7.60 2.98 -17.79
CA GLU A 57 8.06 2.43 -19.06
C GLU A 57 9.58 2.24 -19.08
N VAL A 58 10.05 1.42 -20.03
CA VAL A 58 11.47 1.16 -20.28
C VAL A 58 12.23 2.48 -20.47
N ASP A 59 13.37 2.61 -19.80
CA ASP A 59 14.26 3.79 -19.84
C ASP A 59 13.58 5.14 -19.56
N ASN A 60 12.40 5.14 -18.94
CA ASN A 60 11.62 6.34 -18.73
C ASN A 60 11.41 6.64 -17.24
N SER A 61 11.32 7.92 -16.91
CA SER A 61 10.90 8.45 -15.62
C SER A 61 9.62 9.28 -15.71
N GLY A 62 8.94 9.31 -16.84
CA GLY A 62 7.66 10.00 -17.03
C GLY A 62 6.51 9.22 -16.40
N LEU A 63 5.61 9.95 -15.73
CA LEU A 63 4.42 9.37 -15.12
C LEU A 63 3.35 9.08 -16.18
N THR A 64 2.94 7.81 -16.28
CA THR A 64 1.81 7.38 -17.10
C THR A 64 0.49 7.90 -16.52
N ALA A 65 -0.60 7.85 -17.30
CA ALA A 65 -1.91 8.23 -16.80
C ALA A 65 -2.35 7.38 -15.59
N LEU A 66 -2.05 6.07 -15.60
CA LEU A 66 -2.33 5.19 -14.47
C LEU A 66 -1.50 5.54 -13.24
N ALA A 67 -0.20 5.85 -13.41
CA ALA A 67 0.65 6.29 -12.31
C ALA A 67 0.11 7.58 -11.66
N LYS A 68 -0.32 8.55 -12.48
CA LYS A 68 -0.94 9.79 -11.99
C LYS A 68 -2.22 9.54 -11.20
N LEU A 69 -3.09 8.64 -11.68
CA LEU A 69 -4.31 8.26 -10.95
C LEU A 69 -4.02 7.65 -9.58
N THR A 70 -2.99 6.80 -9.47
CA THR A 70 -2.55 6.28 -8.16
C THR A 70 -2.02 7.41 -7.29
N LEU A 71 -1.17 8.28 -7.82
CA LEU A 71 -0.59 9.40 -7.07
C LEU A 71 -1.61 10.43 -6.62
N ASP A 72 -2.68 10.64 -7.38
CA ASP A 72 -3.79 11.49 -6.97
C ASP A 72 -4.46 10.93 -5.71
N LYS A 73 -4.73 9.61 -5.68
CA LYS A 73 -5.27 8.95 -4.48
C LYS A 73 -4.31 9.02 -3.29
N GLN A 74 -3.01 8.84 -3.53
CA GLN A 74 -1.98 8.97 -2.49
C GLN A 74 -1.96 10.39 -1.92
N ALA A 75 -1.98 11.42 -2.77
CA ALA A 75 -2.02 12.81 -2.33
C ALA A 75 -3.29 13.13 -1.53
N ASP A 76 -4.45 12.68 -2.00
CA ASP A 76 -5.73 12.84 -1.30
C ASP A 76 -5.66 12.21 0.09
N TRP A 77 -5.14 10.97 0.20
CA TRP A 77 -4.97 10.29 1.49
C TRP A 77 -4.00 11.05 2.41
N LEU A 78 -2.83 11.46 1.89
CA LEU A 78 -1.83 12.19 2.67
C LEU A 78 -2.33 13.56 3.15
N SER A 79 -3.22 14.21 2.39
CA SER A 79 -3.83 15.49 2.80
C SER A 79 -4.74 15.35 4.04
N LEU A 80 -5.36 14.18 4.21
CA LEU A 80 -6.19 13.86 5.37
C LEU A 80 -5.35 13.32 6.55
N ASN A 81 -4.15 12.81 6.25
CA ASN A 81 -3.26 12.11 7.17
C ASN A 81 -1.95 12.89 7.39
N ILE A 82 -2.05 14.16 7.79
CA ILE A 82 -0.90 15.07 7.95
C ILE A 82 0.16 14.62 8.98
N GLY A 83 -0.14 13.60 9.77
CA GLY A 83 0.78 13.01 10.74
C GLY A 83 1.77 12.01 10.16
N TYR A 84 1.87 11.86 8.84
CA TYR A 84 2.73 10.87 8.19
C TYR A 84 3.95 11.49 7.51
N GLN A 85 5.09 10.81 7.64
CA GLN A 85 6.26 10.99 6.78
C GLN A 85 6.19 10.02 5.60
N VAL A 86 6.72 10.45 4.47
CA VAL A 86 6.76 9.72 3.22
C VAL A 86 8.22 9.48 2.82
N LEU A 87 8.53 8.23 2.50
CA LEU A 87 9.77 7.84 1.82
C LEU A 87 9.41 7.28 0.45
N ILE A 88 9.96 7.85 -0.61
CA ILE A 88 9.79 7.33 -1.97
C ILE A 88 11.05 6.60 -2.38
N GLU A 89 10.92 5.30 -2.65
CA GLU A 89 11.99 4.47 -3.16
C GLU A 89 11.93 4.36 -4.68
N GLY A 90 12.99 4.74 -5.38
CA GLY A 90 13.09 4.62 -6.83
C GLY A 90 13.88 3.38 -7.27
N HIS A 91 13.28 2.57 -8.13
CA HIS A 91 13.82 1.29 -8.61
C HIS A 91 13.91 1.26 -10.15
N ALA A 92 14.80 0.42 -10.66
CA ALA A 92 15.00 0.13 -12.08
C ALA A 92 15.12 -1.38 -12.31
N ASP A 93 14.93 -1.80 -13.56
CA ASP A 93 15.17 -3.20 -13.93
C ASP A 93 16.68 -3.48 -14.08
N GLU A 94 17.02 -4.74 -14.35
CA GLU A 94 18.41 -5.19 -14.33
C GLU A 94 19.26 -4.68 -15.51
N GLN A 95 18.62 -4.14 -16.55
CA GLN A 95 19.26 -3.79 -17.82
C GLN A 95 20.14 -2.54 -17.69
N GLY A 96 21.28 -2.53 -18.37
CA GLY A 96 22.22 -1.40 -18.33
C GLY A 96 23.14 -1.40 -17.10
N THR A 97 23.94 -0.33 -16.96
CA THR A 97 24.96 -0.25 -15.91
C THR A 97 24.36 0.04 -14.54
N ARG A 98 25.11 -0.26 -13.48
CA ARG A 98 24.70 0.02 -12.11
C ARG A 98 24.45 1.52 -11.88
N ASP A 99 25.41 2.35 -12.23
CA ASP A 99 25.35 3.80 -11.98
C ASP A 99 24.24 4.48 -12.79
N TYR A 100 24.00 4.00 -14.03
CA TYR A 100 22.86 4.44 -14.83
C TYR A 100 21.53 4.16 -14.12
N ASN A 101 21.36 2.95 -13.60
CA ASN A 101 20.12 2.55 -12.92
C ASN A 101 19.92 3.25 -11.58
N LEU A 102 20.99 3.53 -10.83
CA LEU A 102 20.91 4.39 -9.64
C LEU A 102 20.40 5.78 -10.02
N ALA A 103 20.95 6.38 -11.09
CA ALA A 103 20.49 7.68 -11.55
C ALA A 103 19.03 7.64 -12.08
N LEU A 104 18.64 6.57 -12.79
CA LEU A 104 17.27 6.40 -13.30
C LEU A 104 16.27 6.22 -12.16
N GLY A 105 16.58 5.39 -11.17
CA GLY A 105 15.76 5.22 -9.98
C GLY A 105 15.63 6.54 -9.20
N ALA A 106 16.71 7.31 -9.03
CA ALA A 106 16.66 8.63 -8.40
C ALA A 106 15.71 9.58 -9.13
N ARG A 107 15.76 9.64 -10.47
CA ARG A 107 14.83 10.45 -11.28
C ARG A 107 13.37 10.02 -11.10
N ARG A 108 13.11 8.71 -11.02
CA ARG A 108 11.77 8.16 -10.77
C ARG A 108 11.23 8.54 -9.39
N ALA A 109 12.05 8.45 -8.35
CA ALA A 109 11.63 8.89 -7.02
C ALA A 109 11.40 10.41 -6.98
N GLN A 110 12.26 11.18 -7.64
CA GLN A 110 12.15 12.64 -7.72
C GLN A 110 10.86 13.09 -8.43
N ILE A 111 10.49 12.50 -9.57
CA ILE A 111 9.26 12.90 -10.28
C ILE A 111 8.00 12.60 -9.46
N VAL A 112 8.01 11.50 -8.70
CA VAL A 112 6.91 11.12 -7.82
C VAL A 112 6.78 12.13 -6.69
N LYS A 113 7.92 12.50 -6.07
CA LYS A 113 7.97 13.57 -5.07
C LYS A 113 7.41 14.88 -5.62
N GLU A 114 7.89 15.32 -6.77
CA GLU A 114 7.44 16.57 -7.41
C GLU A 114 5.94 16.53 -7.72
N TYR A 115 5.44 15.39 -8.19
CA TYR A 115 4.01 15.22 -8.43
C TYR A 115 3.20 15.35 -7.14
N LEU A 116 3.55 14.63 -6.07
CA LEU A 116 2.84 14.73 -4.79
C LEU A 116 2.87 16.16 -4.21
N ILE A 117 4.01 16.85 -4.33
CA ILE A 117 4.13 18.27 -3.94
C ILE A 117 3.18 19.14 -4.78
N SER A 118 3.10 18.92 -6.09
CA SER A 118 2.17 19.65 -6.97
C SER A 118 0.70 19.41 -6.61
N ARG A 119 0.39 18.31 -5.91
CA ARG A 119 -0.93 17.98 -5.38
C ARG A 119 -1.17 18.49 -3.95
N GLY A 120 -0.19 19.18 -3.35
CA GLY A 120 -0.31 19.86 -2.06
C GLY A 120 0.27 19.09 -0.87
N VAL A 121 0.98 17.98 -1.07
CA VAL A 121 1.69 17.30 0.01
C VAL A 121 2.91 18.13 0.43
N ASP A 122 3.10 18.35 1.73
CA ASP A 122 4.19 19.16 2.26
C ASP A 122 5.56 18.55 1.88
N PRO A 123 6.44 19.30 1.17
CA PRO A 123 7.78 18.83 0.84
C PRO A 123 8.63 18.40 2.03
N SER A 124 8.41 18.95 3.24
CA SER A 124 9.17 18.58 4.44
C SER A 124 8.85 17.17 4.93
N ASN A 125 7.69 16.63 4.54
CA ASN A 125 7.26 15.29 4.91
C ASN A 125 7.74 14.24 3.91
N ILE A 126 8.35 14.63 2.77
CA ILE A 126 8.74 13.70 1.70
C ILE A 126 10.26 13.61 1.57
N SER A 127 10.79 12.41 1.77
CA SER A 127 12.16 12.02 1.46
C SER A 127 12.20 11.05 0.28
N ILE A 128 13.36 10.93 -0.37
CA ILE A 128 13.55 9.98 -1.47
C ILE A 128 14.82 9.16 -1.25
N VAL A 129 14.82 7.94 -1.76
CA VAL A 129 15.99 7.07 -1.87
C VAL A 129 15.94 6.36 -3.22
N THR A 130 17.08 5.90 -3.71
CA THR A 130 17.13 5.01 -4.87
C THR A 130 17.91 3.75 -4.56
N TYR A 131 17.42 2.63 -5.07
CA TYR A 131 18.15 1.37 -5.09
C TYR A 131 18.58 0.98 -6.49
N GLY A 132 18.22 1.75 -7.52
CA GLY A 132 18.42 1.36 -8.91
C GLY A 132 17.95 -0.07 -9.14
N LYS A 133 18.87 -0.94 -9.56
CA LYS A 133 18.59 -2.35 -9.81
C LYS A 133 18.98 -3.32 -8.67
N GLU A 134 19.34 -2.79 -7.50
CA GLU A 134 19.89 -3.57 -6.39
C GLU A 134 18.81 -4.24 -5.51
N ARG A 135 17.53 -3.88 -5.68
CA ARG A 135 16.38 -4.44 -4.94
C ARG A 135 15.23 -4.87 -5.88
N PRO A 136 15.47 -5.86 -6.75
CA PRO A 136 14.41 -6.41 -7.60
C PRO A 136 13.30 -7.05 -6.76
N ILE A 137 12.06 -6.94 -7.23
CA ILE A 137 10.94 -7.74 -6.72
C ILE A 137 10.85 -9.07 -7.49
N GLU A 138 11.23 -9.05 -8.77
CA GLU A 138 11.26 -10.23 -9.64
C GLU A 138 12.66 -10.46 -10.22
N ASN A 139 13.20 -11.67 -10.07
CA ASN A 139 14.60 -11.99 -10.41
C ASN A 139 14.78 -12.68 -11.78
N CYS A 140 13.91 -12.40 -12.75
CA CYS A 140 14.01 -13.01 -14.08
C CYS A 140 14.40 -12.03 -15.18
N SER A 141 15.10 -12.53 -16.19
CA SER A 141 15.53 -11.77 -17.37
C SER A 141 14.51 -11.78 -18.49
N ALA A 142 13.30 -11.29 -18.20
CA ALA A 142 12.23 -11.17 -19.16
C ALA A 142 11.36 -9.93 -18.87
N GLU A 143 10.67 -9.43 -19.91
CA GLU A 143 9.84 -8.22 -19.82
C GLU A 143 8.77 -8.28 -18.72
N VAL A 144 8.22 -9.48 -18.48
CA VAL A 144 7.24 -9.72 -17.40
C VAL A 144 7.80 -9.42 -16.00
N CYS A 145 9.11 -9.57 -15.80
CA CYS A 145 9.79 -9.24 -14.55
C CYS A 145 10.31 -7.80 -14.56
N TRP A 146 10.89 -7.36 -15.68
CA TRP A 146 11.44 -6.01 -15.80
C TRP A 146 10.37 -4.94 -15.56
N SER A 147 9.16 -5.12 -16.12
CA SER A 147 8.04 -4.19 -15.91
C SER A 147 7.65 -4.03 -14.45
N GLN A 148 7.74 -5.08 -13.64
CA GLN A 148 7.47 -5.02 -12.20
C GLN A 148 8.62 -4.36 -11.42
N ASN A 149 9.85 -4.50 -11.90
CA ASN A 149 11.03 -3.87 -11.29
C ASN A 149 11.13 -2.36 -11.59
N ARG A 150 10.59 -1.90 -12.72
CA ARG A 150 10.52 -0.47 -13.07
C ARG A 150 9.44 0.26 -12.27
N ARG A 151 9.73 0.58 -11.02
CA ARG A 151 8.76 1.15 -10.09
C ARG A 151 9.31 2.25 -9.20
N ALA A 152 8.40 2.99 -8.59
CA ALA A 152 8.65 3.72 -7.37
C ALA A 152 7.65 3.26 -6.30
N VAL A 153 8.12 3.14 -5.06
CA VAL A 153 7.34 2.66 -3.91
C VAL A 153 7.22 3.79 -2.91
N THR A 154 6.00 4.07 -2.46
CA THR A 154 5.71 5.12 -1.47
C THR A 154 5.47 4.49 -0.11
N ILE A 155 6.40 4.69 0.81
CA ILE A 155 6.30 4.17 2.19
C ILE A 155 5.83 5.29 3.09
N VAL A 156 4.82 5.02 3.91
CA VAL A 156 4.25 5.99 4.86
C VAL A 156 4.53 5.56 6.29
N ASN A 157 5.05 6.48 7.11
CA ASN A 157 5.34 6.21 8.53
C ASN A 157 4.66 7.25 9.41
N ALA A 158 3.93 6.80 10.43
CA ALA A 158 3.33 7.69 11.39
C ALA A 158 4.42 8.43 12.19
N LEU A 159 4.28 9.75 12.31
CA LEU A 159 5.09 10.54 13.22
C LEU A 159 4.78 10.08 14.65
N SER A 160 5.79 9.56 15.34
CA SER A 160 5.69 9.30 16.78
C SER A 160 5.31 10.61 17.46
N LYS A 161 4.11 10.63 18.06
CA LYS A 161 3.70 11.71 18.95
C LYS A 161 4.57 11.58 20.20
N GLY A 162 5.52 12.50 20.37
CA GLY A 162 6.32 12.63 21.59
C GLY A 162 5.47 12.99 22.79
#